data_AF-A0A535N453-F1
#
_entry.id   AF-A0A535N453-F1
#
_cell.length_a   1.000
_cell.length_b   1.000
_cell.length_c   1.000
_cell.angle_alpha   90.00
_cell.angle_beta   90.00
_cell.angle_gamma   90.00
#
_symmetry.space_group_name_H-M   'P 1'
#
loop_
_entity.id
_entity.type
_entity.pdbx_description
1 polymer ?
#
loop_
_entity_poly.entity_id
_entity_poly.type
_entity_poly.pdbx_seq_one_letter_code
_entity_poly.pdbx_strand_id
1 'polypeptide(L)' 'MATKILEVADVSVIRAAGGVVLRKSRSGETEIAVIHRPAYDDWTLPKGKIEPDESPEDCALR' A
#
# COMPACT_ATOMS: atom_id res chain seq x y z
N MET A 1 -14.99 15.82 -32.62
CA MET A 1 -14.38 15.57 -31.30
C MET A 1 -14.60 14.11 -30.98
N ALA A 2 -13.63 13.24 -31.28
CA ALA A 2 -13.77 11.80 -31.04
C ALA A 2 -13.37 11.50 -29.58
N THR A 3 -14.33 11.01 -28.80
CA THR A 3 -14.10 10.49 -27.45
C THR A 3 -13.35 9.17 -27.59
N LYS A 4 -12.04 9.17 -27.31
CA LYS A 4 -11.26 7.94 -27.21
C LYS A 4 -11.64 7.27 -25.89
N ILE A 5 -12.41 6.19 -25.96
CA ILE A 5 -12.61 5.27 -24.83
C ILE A 5 -11.26 4.56 -24.66
N LEU A 6 -10.57 4.81 -23.55
CA LEU A 6 -9.34 4.09 -23.21
C LEU A 6 -9.75 2.63 -22.91
N GLU A 7 -9.18 1.67 -23.64
CA GLU A 7 -9.31 0.26 -23.27
C GLU A 7 -8.59 0.04 -21.93
N VAL A 8 -9.11 -0.84 -21.07
CA VAL A 8 -8.52 -1.15 -19.75
C VAL A 8 -7.05 -1.61 -19.87
N ALA A 9 -6.64 -2.08 -21.04
CA ALA A 9 -5.26 -2.44 -21.38
C ALA A 9 -4.27 -1.25 -21.42
N ASP A 10 -4.76 -0.01 -21.56
CA ASP A 10 -3.92 1.22 -21.58
C ASP A 10 -3.56 1.71 -20.16
N VAL A 11 -4.09 1.09 -19.10
CA VAL A 11 -3.79 1.48 -17.71
C VAL A 11 -2.61 0.66 -17.21
N SER A 12 -1.45 1.30 -17.03
CA SER A 12 -0.32 0.67 -16.35
C SER A 12 -0.69 0.41 -14.89
N VAL A 13 -0.80 -0.87 -14.52
CA VAL A 13 -1.08 -1.27 -13.14
C VAL A 13 0.14 -0.97 -12.28
N ILE A 14 -0.01 -0.06 -11.32
CA ILE A 14 1.01 0.17 -10.29
C ILE A 14 0.85 -0.90 -9.22
N ARG A 15 1.83 -1.81 -9.13
CA ARG A 15 1.87 -2.84 -8.09
C ARG A 15 2.39 -2.25 -6.78
N ALA A 16 1.82 -2.69 -5.67
CA ALA A 16 2.17 -2.25 -4.33
C ALA A 16 2.08 -3.43 -3.36
N ALA A 17 2.89 -3.42 -2.31
CA ALA A 17 2.84 -4.38 -1.22
C ALA A 17 3.02 -3.67 0.12
N GLY A 18 2.61 -4.33 1.20
CA GLY A 18 2.58 -3.78 2.56
C GLY A 18 2.04 -4.82 3.53
N GLY A 19 1.70 -4.40 4.75
CA GLY A 19 1.28 -5.34 5.78
C GLY A 19 0.47 -4.74 6.91
N VAL A 20 -0.14 -5.63 7.71
CA VAL A 20 -0.73 -5.29 9.00
C VAL A 20 0.30 -5.61 10.07
N VAL A 21 0.97 -4.57 10.58
CA VAL A 21 1.96 -4.75 11.64
C VAL A 21 1.23 -4.86 12.97
N LEU A 22 1.41 -6.01 13.63
CA LEU A 22 0.73 -6.35 14.87
C LEU A 22 1.72 -6.37 16.02
N ARG A 23 1.28 -5.91 17.19
CA ARG A 23 1.91 -6.23 18.46
C ARG A 23 0.87 -6.55 19.52
N LYS A 24 1.31 -7.17 20.62
CA LYS A 24 0.50 -7.32 21.82
C LYS A 24 0.82 -6.19 22.79
N SER A 25 -0.20 -5.52 23.29
CA SER A 25 -0.07 -4.54 24.37
C SER A 25 0.32 -5.23 25.68
N ARG A 26 0.66 -4.45 26.71
CA ARG A 26 0.91 -5.01 28.05
C ARG A 26 -0.32 -5.68 28.66
N SER A 27 -1.53 -5.27 28.26
CA SER A 27 -2.81 -5.87 28.63
C SER A 27 -3.16 -7.11 27.80
N GLY A 28 -2.36 -7.47 26.78
CA GLY A 28 -2.60 -8.62 25.90
C GLY A 28 -3.50 -8.32 24.69
N GLU A 29 -3.93 -7.07 24.52
CA GLU A 29 -4.73 -6.63 23.39
C GLU A 29 -3.89 -6.59 22.11
N THR A 30 -4.52 -6.85 20.96
CA THR A 30 -3.84 -6.71 19.67
C THR A 30 -3.85 -5.23 19.27
N GLU A 31 -2.67 -4.67 19.04
CA GLU A 31 -2.49 -3.33 18.51
C GLU A 31 -2.01 -3.41 17.06
N ILE A 32 -2.57 -2.55 16.20
CA ILE A 32 -2.21 -2.44 14.78
C ILE A 32 -1.48 -1.12 14.57
N ALA A 33 -0.35 -1.13 13.86
CA ALA A 33 0.30 0.10 13.44
C ALA A 33 -0.41 0.72 12.22
N VAL A 34 -0.66 2.02 12.30
CA VAL A 34 -1.23 2.84 11.21
C VAL A 34 -0.34 4.05 10.94
N ILE A 35 -0.36 4.54 9.70
CA ILE A 35 0.37 5.72 9.24
C ILE A 35 -0.63 6.82 8.93
N HIS A 36 -0.47 7.99 9.56
CA HIS A 36 -1.13 9.21 9.11
C HIS A 36 -0.39 9.75 7.89
N ARG A 37 -1.08 10.00 6.77
CA ARG A 37 -0.50 10.58 5.56
C ARG A 37 -0.91 12.05 5.42
N PRO A 38 -0.08 13.03 5.82
CA PRO A 38 -0.49 14.44 5.90
C PRO A 38 -0.96 15.04 4.57
N ALA A 39 -0.42 14.57 3.45
CA ALA A 39 -0.82 15.03 2.12
C ALA A 39 -2.26 14.63 1.73
N TYR A 40 -2.84 13.64 2.42
CA TYR A 40 -4.17 13.09 2.15
C TYR A 40 -5.11 13.21 3.35
N ASP A 41 -4.61 13.65 4.51
CA ASP A 41 -5.35 13.74 5.78
C ASP A 41 -6.09 12.42 6.14
N ASP A 42 -5.41 11.29 5.91
CA ASP A 42 -5.96 9.97 6.15
C ASP A 42 -5.03 9.04 6.92
N TRP A 43 -5.59 7.94 7.42
CA TRP A 43 -4.87 6.89 8.12
C TRP A 43 -4.88 5.62 7.29
N THR A 44 -3.71 5.05 7.04
CA THR A 44 -3.57 3.83 6.24
C THR A 44 -2.65 2.81 6.89
N LEU A 45 -2.70 1.57 6.40
CA LEU A 45 -1.66 0.58 6.67
C LEU A 45 -0.34 0.95 5.96
N PRO A 46 0.82 0.53 6.48
CA PRO A 46 2.10 0.67 5.80
C PRO A 46 2.09 -0.11 4.48
N LYS A 47 2.45 0.58 3.39
CA LYS A 47 2.60 0.00 2.05
C LYS A 47 3.51 0.86 1.17
N GLY A 48 4.18 0.23 0.21
CA GLY A 48 5.04 0.84 -0.80
C GLY A 48 4.65 0.44 -2.22
N LYS A 49 5.18 1.16 -3.22
CA LYS A 49 5.16 0.72 -4.62
C LYS A 49 6.27 -0.32 -4.81
N ILE A 50 5.99 -1.35 -5.58
CA ILE A 50 6.98 -2.35 -5.95
C ILE A 50 7.92 -1.73 -6.98
N GLU A 51 9.22 -1.74 -6.68
CA GLU A 51 10.27 -1.31 -7.61
C GLU A 51 10.55 -2.39 -8.68
N PRO A 52 11.17 -2.04 -9.83
CA PRO A 52 11.61 -3.04 -10.80
C PRO A 52 12.48 -4.12 -10.12
N ASP A 53 12.20 -5.38 -10.46
CA ASP A 53 12.89 -6.56 -9.93
C ASP A 53 12.72 -6.82 -8.41
N GLU A 54 11.86 -6.07 -7.72
CA GLU A 54 11.54 -6.27 -6.29
C GLU A 54 10.41 -7.30 -6.12
N SER A 55 10.57 -8.24 -5.19
CA SER A 55 9.49 -9.15 -4.81
C SER A 55 8.43 -8.40 -3.97
N PRO A 56 7.15 -8.82 -3.98
CA PRO A 56 6.14 -8.24 -3.10
C PRO A 56 6.53 -8.31 -1.61
N GLU A 57 7.19 -9.39 -1.19
CA GLU A 57 7.64 -9.60 0.18
C GLU A 57 8.74 -8.60 0.56
N ASP A 58 9.74 -8.40 -0.31
CA ASP A 58 10.80 -7.42 -0.07
C ASP A 58 10.25 -5.99 -0.01
N CYS A 59 9.32 -5.66 -0.92
CA CYS A 59 8.62 -4.38 -0.93
C CYS A 59 7.85 -4.11 0.37
N ALA A 60 7.21 -5.14 0.94
CA ALA A 60 6.45 -5.01 2.19
C ALA A 60 7.34 -4.80 3.42
N LEU A 61 8.61 -5.22 3.38
CA LEU A 61 9.55 -5.19 4.51
C LEU A 61 10.46 -3.94 4.54
N ARG A 62 10.65 -3.26 3.42
CA ARG A 62 11.57 -2.13 3.25
C ARG A 62 11.11 -0.82 3.90
#